data_AF-A0A3Q3E6R5-F1
#
_entry.id   AF-A0A3Q3E6R5-F1
#
_cell.length_a   1.000
_cell.length_b   1.000
_cell.length_c   1.000
_cell.angle_alpha   90.00
_cell.angle_beta   90.00
_cell.angle_gamma   90.00
#
_symmetry.space_group_name_H-M   'P 1'
#
loop_
_entity.id
_entity.type
_entity.pdbx_description
1 polymer ?
#
loop_
_entity_poly.entity_id
_entity_poly.type
_entity_poly.pdbx_seq_one_letter_code
_entity_poly.pdbx_strand_id
1 'polypeptide(L)'
;MPGVTVKDVNQQEFVRALAAFLKKSGKLKVPDWVDLVKLGKHKELAPSDENWFYIRAASTVRHLYLRGGAGVGSMTKIYGSRQRNGVCPAHYSVGSKNVARKVLQALELLKMIEKDPNGGRRLTSQGTRDLDRIAGQVAAATKKIVQ
;
A
#
# COMPACT_ATOMS: atom_id res chain seq x y z
N MET A 1 -27.45 7.34 -0.48
CA MET A 1 -26.44 7.49 0.58
C MET A 1 -25.42 8.51 0.10
N PRO A 2 -24.97 9.48 0.92
CA PRO A 2 -23.85 10.32 0.52
C PRO A 2 -22.66 9.42 0.19
N GLY A 3 -21.94 9.74 -0.88
CA GLY A 3 -20.84 8.92 -1.37
C GLY A 3 -19.70 8.90 -0.36
N VAL A 4 -19.57 7.80 0.39
CA VAL A 4 -18.46 7.57 1.31
C VAL A 4 -17.20 7.37 0.48
N THR A 5 -16.19 8.19 0.73
CA THR A 5 -14.89 8.12 0.06
C THR A 5 -13.86 7.47 0.97
N VAL A 6 -12.68 7.16 0.42
CA VAL A 6 -11.53 6.65 1.20
C VAL A 6 -11.13 7.56 2.36
N LYS A 7 -11.48 8.86 2.30
CA LYS A 7 -11.19 9.85 3.35
C LYS A 7 -12.10 9.72 4.57
N ASP A 8 -13.26 9.10 4.42
CA ASP A 8 -14.32 9.03 5.43
C ASP A 8 -14.28 7.74 6.27
N VAL A 9 -13.32 6.85 5.99
CA VAL A 9 -13.22 5.51 6.59
C VAL A 9 -11.93 5.39 7.41
N ASN A 10 -11.99 4.61 8.49
CA ASN A 10 -10.80 4.30 9.29
C ASN A 10 -9.71 3.68 8.41
N GLN A 11 -8.52 4.28 8.48
CA GLN A 11 -7.36 3.88 7.70
C GLN A 11 -6.98 2.41 7.89
N GLN A 12 -6.99 1.90 9.12
CA GLN A 12 -6.54 0.54 9.42
C GLN A 12 -7.50 -0.49 8.84
N GLU A 13 -8.80 -0.28 9.03
CA GLU A 13 -9.86 -1.14 8.52
C GLU A 13 -9.86 -1.17 6.99
N PHE A 14 -9.75 0.02 6.36
CA PHE A 14 -9.72 0.13 4.91
C PHE A 14 -8.53 -0.62 4.29
N VAL A 15 -7.32 -0.48 4.84
CA VAL A 15 -6.13 -1.16 4.31
C VAL A 15 -6.26 -2.67 4.42
N ARG A 16 -6.79 -3.18 5.53
CA ARG A 16 -7.04 -4.62 5.71
C ARG A 16 -8.09 -5.15 4.71
N ALA A 17 -9.20 -4.44 4.55
CA ALA A 17 -10.26 -4.81 3.62
C ALA A 17 -9.77 -4.79 2.15
N LEU A 18 -9.01 -3.76 1.77
CA LEU A 18 -8.43 -3.66 0.43
C LEU A 18 -7.39 -4.76 0.19
N ALA A 19 -6.56 -5.10 1.18
CA ALA A 19 -5.62 -6.22 1.07
C ALA A 19 -6.35 -7.56 0.85
N ALA A 20 -7.45 -7.80 1.59
CA ALA A 20 -8.27 -8.99 1.42
C ALA A 20 -8.93 -9.03 0.02
N PHE A 21 -9.41 -7.89 -0.49
CA PHE A 21 -9.95 -7.78 -1.84
C PHE A 21 -8.89 -8.11 -2.91
N LEU A 22 -7.69 -7.56 -2.77
CA LEU A 22 -6.58 -7.83 -3.70
C LEU A 22 -6.17 -9.30 -3.67
N LYS A 23 -6.12 -9.92 -2.49
CA LYS A 23 -5.85 -11.37 -2.34
C LYS A 23 -6.92 -12.21 -3.02
N LYS A 24 -8.21 -11.93 -2.73
CA LYS A 24 -9.35 -12.65 -3.33
C LYS A 24 -9.41 -12.50 -4.85
N SER A 25 -8.96 -11.36 -5.38
CA SER A 25 -8.95 -11.13 -6.83
C SER A 25 -7.98 -12.05 -7.59
N GLY A 26 -6.89 -12.52 -6.95
CA GLY A 26 -5.86 -13.36 -7.56
C GLY A 26 -5.07 -12.72 -8.71
N LYS A 27 -5.40 -11.49 -9.11
CA LYS A 27 -4.81 -10.80 -10.29
C LYS A 27 -3.50 -10.07 -9.99
N LEU A 28 -3.19 -9.88 -8.71
CA LEU A 28 -2.00 -9.15 -8.30
C LEU A 28 -0.79 -10.07 -8.36
N LYS A 29 0.13 -9.78 -9.29
CA LYS A 29 1.36 -10.56 -9.48
C LYS A 29 2.30 -10.37 -8.29
N VAL A 30 2.37 -11.38 -7.44
CA VAL A 30 3.29 -11.45 -6.30
C VAL A 30 4.66 -11.94 -6.80
N PRO A 31 5.76 -11.25 -6.46
CA PRO A 31 7.11 -11.73 -6.79
C PRO A 31 7.51 -12.99 -6.01
N ASP A 32 8.29 -13.87 -6.63
CA ASP A 32 8.69 -15.17 -6.05
C ASP A 32 9.52 -15.06 -4.76
N TRP A 33 10.25 -13.95 -4.59
CA TRP A 33 11.11 -13.71 -3.42
C TRP A 33 10.39 -13.13 -2.20
N VAL A 34 9.06 -12.97 -2.25
CA VAL A 34 8.28 -12.27 -1.20
C VAL A 34 8.45 -12.88 0.20
N ASP A 35 8.65 -14.19 0.28
CA ASP A 35 8.77 -14.89 1.58
C ASP A 35 10.21 -14.87 2.14
N LEU A 36 11.18 -14.47 1.33
CA LEU A 36 12.61 -14.54 1.69
C LEU A 36 13.17 -13.19 2.17
N VAL A 37 12.50 -12.08 1.83
CA VAL A 37 13.10 -10.74 1.97
C VAL A 37 12.61 -9.96 3.19
N LYS A 38 13.49 -9.10 3.67
CA LYS A 38 13.11 -7.99 4.56
C LYS A 38 12.67 -6.75 3.79
N LEU A 39 11.85 -5.93 4.43
CA LEU A 39 11.24 -4.73 3.82
C LEU A 39 12.19 -3.53 3.67
N GLY A 40 13.37 -3.58 4.29
CA GLY A 40 14.39 -2.54 4.24
C GLY A 40 15.64 -2.94 5.02
N LYS A 41 16.75 -2.23 4.80
CA LYS A 41 18.02 -2.47 5.50
C LYS A 41 17.86 -2.36 7.03
N HIS A 42 17.00 -1.44 7.45
CA HIS A 42 16.74 -1.12 8.86
C HIS A 42 15.91 -2.16 9.63
N LYS A 43 15.40 -3.19 8.95
CA LYS A 43 14.74 -4.34 9.60
C LYS A 43 15.74 -5.48 9.74
N GLU A 44 15.64 -6.19 10.84
CA GLU A 44 16.43 -7.41 11.10
C GLU A 44 15.66 -8.65 10.63
N LEU A 45 14.36 -8.69 10.90
CA LEU A 45 13.47 -9.80 10.54
C LEU A 45 12.61 -9.49 9.30
N ALA A 46 12.18 -10.57 8.65
CA ALA A 46 11.15 -10.54 7.61
C ALA A 46 9.76 -10.24 8.22
N PRO A 47 8.78 -9.80 7.41
CA PRO A 47 7.40 -9.61 7.88
C PRO A 47 6.80 -10.92 8.40
N SER A 48 6.11 -10.85 9.54
CA SER A 48 5.46 -12.02 10.15
C SER A 48 4.17 -12.44 9.43
N ASP A 49 3.50 -11.51 8.74
CA ASP A 49 2.27 -11.80 7.98
C ASP A 49 2.64 -12.17 6.54
N GLU A 50 2.26 -13.37 6.10
CA GLU A 50 2.43 -13.86 4.72
C GLU A 50 1.76 -12.92 3.70
N ASN A 51 0.70 -12.22 4.09
CA ASN A 51 -0.05 -11.32 3.22
C ASN A 51 0.53 -9.90 3.17
N TRP A 52 1.74 -9.69 3.70
CA TRP A 52 2.36 -8.38 3.79
C TRP A 52 2.45 -7.66 2.44
N PHE A 53 2.62 -8.40 1.33
CA PHE A 53 2.72 -7.81 -0.01
C PHE A 53 1.40 -7.15 -0.43
N TYR A 54 0.26 -7.78 -0.13
CA TYR A 54 -1.07 -7.23 -0.39
C TYR A 54 -1.37 -6.04 0.51
N ILE A 55 -0.97 -6.10 1.78
CA ILE A 55 -1.11 -4.97 2.73
C ILE A 55 -0.27 -3.78 2.26
N ARG A 56 0.96 -4.04 1.79
CA ARG A 56 1.83 -3.00 1.25
C ARG A 56 1.24 -2.41 -0.03
N ALA A 57 0.70 -3.23 -0.93
CA ALA A 57 -0.02 -2.76 -2.10
C ALA A 57 -1.22 -1.87 -1.72
N ALA A 58 -2.08 -2.32 -0.81
CA ALA A 58 -3.22 -1.56 -0.31
C ALA A 58 -2.81 -0.21 0.30
N SER A 59 -1.77 -0.20 1.14
CA SER A 59 -1.21 1.02 1.72
C SER A 59 -0.67 1.97 0.63
N THR A 60 -0.01 1.44 -0.40
CA THR A 60 0.54 2.27 -1.49
C THR A 60 -0.54 2.95 -2.32
N VAL A 61 -1.60 2.21 -2.65
CA VAL A 61 -2.74 2.69 -3.42
C VAL A 61 -3.47 3.80 -2.65
N ARG A 62 -3.72 3.58 -1.35
CA ARG A 62 -4.33 4.61 -0.49
C ARG A 62 -3.47 5.87 -0.41
N HIS A 63 -2.16 5.73 -0.28
CA HIS A 63 -1.27 6.90 -0.26
C HIS A 63 -1.36 7.69 -1.56
N LEU A 64 -1.40 7.02 -2.71
CA LEU A 64 -1.54 7.66 -4.02
C LEU A 64 -2.89 8.37 -4.21
N TYR A 65 -3.96 7.84 -3.63
CA TYR A 65 -5.27 8.50 -3.62
C TYR A 65 -5.21 9.84 -2.87
N LEU A 66 -4.49 9.90 -1.74
CA LEU A 66 -4.40 11.11 -0.91
C LEU A 66 -3.34 12.11 -1.40
N ARG A 67 -2.21 11.58 -1.85
CA ARG A 67 -1.00 12.31 -2.26
C ARG A 67 -0.59 11.73 -3.61
N GLY A 68 -1.20 12.25 -4.67
CA GLY A 68 -0.86 11.92 -6.06
C GLY A 68 0.60 12.26 -6.39
N GLY A 69 1.11 11.74 -7.51
CA GLY A 69 2.47 12.03 -7.99
C GLY A 69 3.58 11.30 -7.21
N ALA A 70 3.26 10.28 -6.40
CA ALA A 70 4.28 9.57 -5.61
C ALA A 70 5.03 8.53 -6.47
N GLY A 71 6.36 8.69 -6.55
CA GLY A 71 7.26 7.73 -7.18
C GLY A 71 7.90 6.74 -6.20
N VAL A 72 8.81 5.89 -6.70
CA VAL A 72 9.55 4.90 -5.90
C VAL A 72 10.35 5.57 -4.76
N GLY A 73 10.99 6.70 -5.04
CA GLY A 73 11.79 7.44 -4.05
C GLY A 73 10.97 7.96 -2.88
N SER A 74 9.84 8.63 -3.17
CA SER A 74 8.89 9.07 -2.14
C SER A 74 8.41 7.88 -1.30
N MET A 75 8.10 6.77 -1.95
CA MET A 75 7.61 5.60 -1.24
C MET A 75 8.63 4.93 -0.34
N THR A 76 9.91 4.94 -0.74
CA THR A 76 11.00 4.48 0.12
C THR A 76 11.22 5.36 1.33
N LYS A 77 10.88 6.66 1.23
CA LYS A 77 10.97 7.59 2.36
C LYS A 77 9.83 7.36 3.36
N ILE A 78 8.60 7.17 2.86
CA ILE A 78 7.41 6.89 3.67
C ILE A 78 7.56 5.58 4.46
N TYR A 79 8.07 4.53 3.80
CA TYR A 79 8.31 3.23 4.44
C TYR A 79 9.70 3.08 5.06
N GLY A 80 10.46 4.18 5.19
CA GLY A 80 11.71 4.19 5.94
C GLY A 80 11.44 4.18 7.44
N SER A 81 12.45 3.79 8.23
CA SER A 81 12.37 3.90 9.68
C SER A 81 13.73 4.15 10.30
N ARG A 82 13.73 4.35 11.62
CA ARG A 82 14.96 4.38 12.43
C ARG A 82 15.66 3.02 12.33
N GLN A 83 16.95 3.04 12.01
CA GLN A 83 17.85 1.89 12.00
C GLN A 83 18.71 1.93 13.25
N ARG A 84 18.76 0.81 13.98
CA ARG A 84 19.72 0.60 15.07
C ARG A 84 21.06 0.15 14.46
N ASN A 85 22.15 0.86 14.73
CA ASN A 85 23.48 0.55 14.20
C ASN A 85 24.36 -0.16 15.25
N GLY A 86 23.75 -1.01 16.07
CA GLY A 86 24.43 -1.66 17.20
C GLY A 86 24.83 -0.64 18.27
N VAL A 87 26.14 -0.45 18.41
CA VAL A 87 26.77 0.46 19.38
C VAL A 87 26.71 1.92 18.92
N CYS A 88 26.72 2.17 17.61
CA CYS A 88 26.66 3.53 17.07
C CYS A 88 25.24 4.13 17.16
N PRO A 89 25.11 5.48 17.21
CA PRO A 89 23.82 6.15 17.23
C PRO A 89 22.86 5.71 16.13
N ALA A 90 21.58 5.76 16.46
CA ALA A 90 20.51 5.39 15.55
C ALA A 90 20.30 6.48 14.49
N HIS A 91 20.22 6.08 13.22
CA HIS A 91 19.97 6.99 12.10
C HIS A 91 18.74 6.54 11.29
N TYR A 92 18.18 7.47 10.53
CA TYR A 92 17.11 7.16 9.60
C TYR A 92 17.65 6.37 8.39
N SER A 93 16.90 5.37 7.95
CA SER A 93 17.26 4.54 6.80
C SER A 93 16.03 4.25 5.96
N VAL A 94 16.17 4.46 4.65
CA VAL A 94 15.07 4.31 3.69
C VAL A 94 14.61 2.86 3.56
N GLY A 95 13.36 2.68 3.12
CA GLY A 95 12.81 1.38 2.78
C GLY A 95 13.43 0.76 1.53
N SER A 96 13.17 -0.53 1.29
CA SER A 96 13.68 -1.23 0.12
C SER A 96 13.10 -0.64 -1.18
N LYS A 97 14.00 -0.13 -2.04
CA LYS A 97 13.65 0.38 -3.37
C LYS A 97 13.06 -0.69 -4.27
N ASN A 98 13.56 -1.94 -4.17
CA ASN A 98 13.07 -3.03 -5.01
C ASN A 98 11.61 -3.39 -4.67
N VAL A 99 11.29 -3.51 -3.38
CA VAL A 99 9.93 -3.80 -2.93
C VAL A 99 8.96 -2.71 -3.37
N ALA A 100 9.29 -1.43 -3.12
CA ALA A 100 8.44 -0.31 -3.53
C ALA A 100 8.24 -0.26 -5.05
N ARG A 101 9.28 -0.53 -5.85
CA ARG A 101 9.18 -0.58 -7.32
C ARG A 101 8.24 -1.69 -7.78
N LYS A 102 8.40 -2.89 -7.21
CA LYS A 102 7.66 -4.10 -7.64
C LYS A 102 6.18 -4.02 -7.27
N VAL A 103 5.85 -3.45 -6.10
CA VAL A 103 4.46 -3.19 -5.73
C VAL A 103 3.80 -2.23 -6.71
N LEU A 104 4.45 -1.11 -7.02
CA LEU A 104 3.88 -0.14 -7.96
C LEU A 104 3.78 -0.71 -9.40
N GLN A 105 4.72 -1.54 -9.83
CA GLN A 105 4.62 -2.26 -11.11
C GLN A 105 3.45 -3.26 -11.12
N ALA A 106 3.26 -4.02 -10.05
CA ALA A 106 2.14 -4.96 -9.93
C ALA A 106 0.79 -4.26 -9.99
N LEU A 107 0.66 -3.08 -9.39
CA LEU A 107 -0.55 -2.27 -9.40
C LEU A 107 -0.82 -1.59 -10.75
N GLU A 108 0.26 -1.23 -11.47
CA GLU A 108 0.21 -0.71 -12.84
C GLU A 108 -0.27 -1.79 -13.82
N LEU A 109 0.18 -3.05 -13.66
CA LEU A 109 -0.33 -4.19 -14.41
C LEU A 109 -1.82 -4.46 -14.15
N LEU A 110 -2.30 -4.18 -12.94
CA LEU A 110 -3.72 -4.27 -12.57
C LEU A 110 -4.53 -3.07 -13.09
N LYS A 111 -3.91 -2.09 -13.76
CA LYS A 111 -4.53 -0.86 -14.27
C LYS A 111 -5.22 0.02 -13.21
N MET A 112 -4.87 -0.15 -11.93
CA MET A 112 -5.32 0.75 -10.85
C MET A 112 -4.50 2.04 -10.79
N ILE A 113 -3.26 2.00 -11.27
CA ILE A 113 -2.31 3.11 -11.25
C ILE A 113 -1.78 3.32 -12.66
N GLU A 114 -1.56 4.58 -13.03
CA GLU A 114 -0.86 4.96 -14.25
C GLU A 114 0.30 5.91 -13.95
N LYS A 115 1.20 6.05 -14.93
CA LYS A 115 2.27 7.05 -14.86
C LYS A 115 1.68 8.42 -15.18
N ASP A 116 2.04 9.42 -14.38
CA ASP A 116 1.64 10.80 -14.62
C ASP A 116 2.57 11.42 -15.67
N PRO A 117 2.05 12.21 -16.65
CA PRO A 117 2.88 12.99 -17.56
C PRO A 117 3.91 13.88 -16.85
N ASN A 118 3.58 14.41 -15.67
CA ASN A 118 4.45 15.28 -14.88
C ASN A 118 5.43 14.50 -13.99
N GLY A 119 5.50 13.18 -14.15
CA GLY A 119 6.37 12.30 -13.38
C GLY A 119 5.69 11.70 -12.14
N GLY A 120 6.22 10.54 -11.72
CA GLY A 120 5.62 9.76 -10.64
C GLY A 120 4.46 8.90 -11.13
N ARG A 121 3.52 8.64 -10.23
CA ARG A 121 2.37 7.77 -10.47
C ARG A 121 1.11 8.41 -9.90
N ARG A 122 0.01 8.22 -10.60
CA ARG A 122 -1.33 8.67 -10.20
C ARG A 122 -2.33 7.53 -10.30
N LEU A 123 -3.42 7.66 -9.57
CA LEU A 123 -4.51 6.70 -9.65
C LEU A 123 -5.26 6.84 -10.98
N THR A 124 -5.71 5.74 -11.55
CA THR A 124 -6.62 5.78 -12.71
C THR A 124 -8.05 6.08 -12.25
N SER A 125 -8.89 6.59 -13.14
CA SER A 125 -10.33 6.81 -12.83
C SER A 125 -11.03 5.52 -12.35
N GLN A 126 -10.65 4.38 -12.94
CA GLN A 126 -11.11 3.07 -12.50
C GLN A 126 -10.62 2.74 -11.08
N GLY A 127 -9.33 2.95 -10.80
CA GLY A 127 -8.76 2.75 -9.47
C GLY A 127 -9.47 3.58 -8.40
N THR A 128 -9.79 4.84 -8.68
CA THR A 128 -10.51 5.73 -7.73
C THR A 128 -11.88 5.15 -7.40
N ARG A 129 -12.64 4.76 -8.45
CA ARG A 129 -13.98 4.19 -8.30
C ARG A 129 -13.97 2.88 -7.49
N ASP A 130 -13.00 2.02 -7.75
CA ASP A 130 -12.89 0.74 -7.04
C ASP A 130 -12.55 0.96 -5.55
N LEU A 131 -11.68 1.92 -5.23
CA LEU A 131 -11.38 2.27 -3.85
C LEU A 131 -12.57 2.86 -3.11
N ASP A 132 -13.30 3.80 -3.72
CA ASP A 132 -14.48 4.41 -3.10
C ASP A 132 -15.61 3.38 -2.92
N ARG A 133 -15.77 2.43 -3.85
CA ARG A 133 -16.71 1.30 -3.67
C ARG A 133 -16.34 0.45 -2.45
N ILE A 134 -15.07 0.13 -2.28
CA ILE A 134 -14.58 -0.64 -1.12
C ILE A 134 -14.76 0.17 0.17
N ALA A 135 -14.51 1.48 0.13
CA ALA A 135 -14.74 2.37 1.27
C ALA A 135 -16.20 2.34 1.74
N GLY A 136 -17.15 2.38 0.81
CA GLY A 136 -18.57 2.22 1.12
C GLY A 136 -18.92 0.88 1.77
N GLN A 137 -18.30 -0.22 1.32
CA GLN A 137 -18.47 -1.54 1.94
C GLN A 137 -17.92 -1.60 3.36
N VAL A 138 -16.74 -1.03 3.60
CA VAL A 138 -16.13 -0.96 4.93
C VAL A 138 -16.99 -0.13 5.86
N ALA A 139 -17.43 1.06 5.44
CA ALA A 139 -18.30 1.91 6.27
C ALA A 139 -19.63 1.22 6.63
N ALA A 140 -20.21 0.45 5.71
CA ALA A 140 -21.40 -0.35 5.99
C ALA A 140 -21.11 -1.49 6.98
N ALA A 141 -19.95 -2.14 6.88
CA ALA A 141 -19.53 -3.18 7.81
C ALA A 141 -19.26 -2.64 9.21
N THR A 142 -18.55 -1.51 9.34
CA THR A 142 -18.27 -0.87 10.64
C THR A 142 -19.56 -0.45 11.34
N LYS A 143 -20.56 0.07 10.61
CA LYS A 143 -21.88 0.41 11.19
C LYS A 143 -22.62 -0.81 11.75
N LYS A 144 -22.49 -1.98 11.11
CA LYS A 144 -23.13 -3.22 11.58
C LYS A 144 -22.52 -3.79 12.86
N ILE A 145 -21.27 -3.44 13.19
CA ILE A 145 -20.59 -3.91 14.40
C ILE A 145 -20.98 -3.06 15.62
N VAL A 146 -21.36 -1.81 15.39
CA VAL A 146 -21.70 -0.83 16.45
C VAL A 146 -23.20 -0.83 16.80
N GLN A 147 -24.05 -1.39 15.93
CA GLN A 147 -25.46 -1.67 16.22
C GLN A 147 -25.61 -3.02 16.91
#